data_AF-A0A2M7IZW1-F1
#
_entry.id   AF-A0A2M7IZW1-F1
#
_cell.length_a   1.000
_cell.length_b   1.000
_cell.length_c   1.000
_cell.angle_alpha   90.00
_cell.angle_beta   90.00
_cell.angle_gamma   90.00
#
_symmetry.space_group_name_H-M   'P 1'
#
loop_
_entity.id
_entity.type
_entity.pdbx_description
1 polymer ?
#
loop_
_entity_poly.entity_id
_entity_poly.type
_entity_poly.pdbx_seq_one_letter_code
_entity_poly.pdbx_strand_id
1 'polypeptide(L)'
;MLKLPEVKFRLACFHAQQAIEKLLKAVLIFNGIEFQRTHDLHTLATLLLQSGITPPCSPEELTRLNPFAVTFRYDDTDIPLIRDDVVATMVKTMRHWAGEVVTK
;
A
#
# COMPACT_ATOMS: atom_id res chain seq x y z
N MET A 1 -7.78 -25.84 4.27
CA MET A 1 -8.57 -25.33 3.13
C MET A 1 -9.14 -23.98 3.55
N LEU A 2 -8.69 -22.87 2.94
CA LEU A 2 -9.13 -21.52 3.27
C LEU A 2 -10.64 -21.35 2.98
N LYS A 3 -11.38 -20.63 3.82
CA LYS A 3 -12.81 -20.39 3.58
C LYS A 3 -12.97 -19.35 2.46
N LEU A 4 -13.99 -19.48 1.60
CA LEU A 4 -14.25 -18.57 0.47
C LEU A 4 -14.23 -17.06 0.81
N PRO A 5 -14.78 -16.60 1.96
CA PRO A 5 -14.68 -15.19 2.36
C PRO A 5 -13.24 -14.72 2.61
N GLU A 6 -12.40 -15.59 3.14
CA GLU A 6 -11.00 -15.29 3.45
C GLU A 6 -10.15 -15.12 2.17
N VAL A 7 -10.43 -15.93 1.15
CA VAL A 7 -9.80 -15.81 -0.18
C VAL A 7 -10.16 -14.47 -0.82
N LYS A 8 -11.45 -14.07 -0.76
CA LYS A 8 -11.90 -12.77 -1.30
C LYS A 8 -11.23 -11.60 -0.59
N PHE A 9 -11.13 -11.67 0.74
CA PHE A 9 -10.49 -10.63 1.52
C PHE A 9 -9.00 -10.49 1.19
N ARG A 10 -8.25 -11.60 1.13
CA ARG A 10 -6.83 -11.58 0.73
C ARG A 10 -6.63 -10.97 -0.65
N LEU A 11 -7.49 -11.29 -1.62
CA LEU A 11 -7.43 -10.70 -2.95
C LEU A 11 -7.72 -9.18 -2.94
N ALA A 12 -8.68 -8.74 -2.12
CA ALA A 12 -8.94 -7.30 -1.92
C ALA A 12 -7.71 -6.58 -1.34
N CYS A 13 -7.05 -7.16 -0.32
CA CYS A 13 -5.82 -6.62 0.25
C CYS A 13 -4.65 -6.61 -0.75
N PHE A 14 -4.53 -7.63 -1.61
CA PHE A 14 -3.54 -7.65 -2.69
C PHE A 14 -3.74 -6.46 -3.64
N HIS A 15 -4.98 -6.24 -4.08
CA HIS A 15 -5.29 -5.09 -4.93
C HIS A 15 -5.08 -3.75 -4.22
N ALA A 16 -5.39 -3.66 -2.92
CA ALA A 16 -5.14 -2.46 -2.12
C ALA A 16 -3.63 -2.16 -2.00
N GLN A 17 -2.79 -3.17 -1.73
CA GLN A 17 -1.34 -3.04 -1.70
C GLN A 17 -0.83 -2.50 -3.04
N GLN A 18 -1.20 -3.15 -4.15
CA GLN A 18 -0.78 -2.76 -5.50
C GLN A 18 -1.26 -1.37 -5.91
N ALA A 19 -2.47 -0.98 -5.50
CA ALA A 19 -3.00 0.35 -5.74
C ALA A 19 -2.18 1.41 -4.99
N ILE A 20 -1.93 1.21 -3.69
CA ILE A 20 -1.15 2.15 -2.88
C ILE A 20 0.29 2.25 -3.38
N GLU A 21 0.93 1.13 -3.75
CA GLU A 21 2.27 1.11 -4.32
C GLU A 21 2.37 2.02 -5.56
N LYS A 22 1.41 1.92 -6.47
CA LYS A 22 1.37 2.74 -7.68
C LYS A 22 1.17 4.22 -7.36
N LEU A 23 0.34 4.54 -6.36
CA LEU A 23 0.12 5.92 -5.93
C LEU A 23 1.40 6.54 -5.33
N LEU A 24 2.09 5.82 -4.43
CA LEU A 24 3.36 6.28 -3.86
C LEU A 24 4.41 6.50 -4.96
N LYS A 25 4.55 5.53 -5.88
CA LYS A 25 5.48 5.63 -7.01
C LYS A 25 5.13 6.78 -7.95
N ALA A 26 3.85 7.01 -8.21
CA ALA A 26 3.42 8.14 -9.04
C ALA A 26 3.86 9.47 -8.41
N VAL A 27 3.69 9.63 -7.09
CA VAL A 27 4.14 10.83 -6.38
C VAL A 27 5.67 10.97 -6.39
N LEU A 28 6.41 9.89 -6.17
CA LEU A 28 7.89 9.90 -6.28
C LEU A 28 8.35 10.33 -7.68
N ILE A 29 7.78 9.73 -8.73
CA ILE A 29 8.10 10.05 -10.14
C ILE A 29 7.76 11.50 -10.45
N PHE A 30 6.58 11.97 -10.04
CA PHE A 30 6.13 13.34 -10.28
C PHE A 30 7.08 14.38 -9.67
N ASN A 31 7.64 14.08 -8.50
CA ASN A 31 8.60 14.95 -7.82
C ASN A 31 10.06 14.69 -8.23
N GLY A 32 10.32 13.84 -9.23
CA GLY A 32 11.68 13.54 -9.69
C GLY A 32 12.55 12.78 -8.66
N ILE A 33 11.92 12.08 -7.71
CA ILE A 33 12.62 11.33 -6.67
C ILE A 33 12.88 9.90 -7.19
N GLU A 34 14.15 9.54 -7.36
CA GLU A 34 14.54 8.19 -7.75
C GLU A 34 14.33 7.18 -6.61
N PHE A 35 13.87 5.98 -6.97
CA PHE A 35 13.71 4.87 -6.03
C PHE A 35 14.19 3.57 -6.66
N GLN A 36 14.75 2.68 -5.84
CA GLN A 36 15.15 1.34 -6.28
C GLN A 36 13.93 0.47 -6.57
N ARG A 37 14.10 -0.57 -7.40
CA ARG A 37 13.01 -1.52 -7.69
C ARG A 37 12.61 -2.27 -6.43
N THR A 38 11.54 -1.81 -5.78
CA THR A 38 10.95 -2.41 -4.57
C THR A 38 9.42 -2.45 -4.67
N HIS A 39 8.82 -3.42 -4.00
CA HIS A 39 7.37 -3.53 -3.77
C HIS A 39 7.01 -3.26 -2.30
N ASP A 40 7.99 -2.88 -1.49
CA ASP A 40 7.82 -2.62 -0.07
C ASP A 40 7.23 -1.22 0.16
N LEU A 41 6.01 -1.16 0.69
CA LEU A 41 5.32 0.11 0.90
C LEU A 41 5.99 0.98 1.96
N HIS A 42 6.59 0.35 2.97
CA HIS A 42 7.31 1.06 4.04
C HIS A 42 8.47 1.86 3.47
N THR A 43 9.30 1.24 2.63
CA THR A 43 10.45 1.85 1.96
C THR A 43 10.02 3.04 1.11
N LEU A 44 8.96 2.89 0.32
CA LEU A 44 8.46 3.96 -0.55
C LEU A 44 7.91 5.15 0.26
N ALA A 45 7.15 4.89 1.32
CA ALA A 45 6.59 5.92 2.17
C ALA A 45 7.68 6.64 2.99
N THR A 46 8.66 5.91 3.52
CA THR A 46 9.82 6.48 4.22
C THR A 46 10.63 7.40 3.30
N LEU A 47 10.83 7.00 2.04
CA LEU A 47 11.52 7.84 1.05
C LEU A 47 10.78 9.17 0.77
N LEU A 48 9.46 9.13 0.67
CA LEU A 48 8.64 10.34 0.54
C LEU A 48 8.80 11.25 1.75
N LEU A 49 8.72 10.70 2.97
CA LEU A 49 8.92 11.46 4.21
C LEU A 49 10.31 12.12 4.26
N GLN A 50 11.36 11.38 3.89
CA GLN A 50 12.73 11.89 3.79
C GLN A 50 12.87 13.01 2.75
N SER A 51 12.01 13.01 1.73
CA SER A 51 11.95 14.04 0.69
C SER A 51 11.02 15.21 1.03
N GLY A 52 10.50 15.28 2.26
CA GLY A 52 9.61 16.35 2.73
C GLY A 52 8.16 16.21 2.27
N ILE A 53 7.76 15.06 1.74
CA ILE A 53 6.40 14.78 1.29
C ILE A 53 5.75 13.80 2.27
N THR A 54 4.71 14.23 2.97
CA THR A 54 4.03 13.41 3.97
C THR A 54 2.82 12.69 3.37
N PRO A 55 2.85 11.35 3.23
CA PRO A 55 1.67 10.58 2.87
C PRO A 55 0.69 10.53 4.05
N PRO A 56 -0.61 10.36 3.80
CA PRO A 56 -1.61 10.34 4.86
C PRO A 56 -1.60 9.04 5.68
N CYS A 57 -1.06 7.95 5.13
CA CYS A 57 -0.82 6.72 5.88
C CYS A 57 0.67 6.61 6.23
N SER A 58 0.97 6.27 7.49
CA SER A 58 2.35 6.09 7.95
C SER A 58 3.00 4.86 7.30
N PRO A 59 4.35 4.81 7.20
CA PRO A 59 5.05 3.62 6.76
C PRO A 59 4.63 2.35 7.53
N GLU A 60 4.42 2.46 8.84
CA GLU A 60 4.00 1.35 9.72
C GLU A 60 2.58 0.88 9.38
N GLU A 61 1.65 1.80 9.13
CA GLU A 61 0.29 1.44 8.72
C GLU A 61 0.28 0.67 7.40
N LEU A 62 1.13 1.09 6.47
CA LEU A 62 1.26 0.48 5.15
C LEU A 62 1.92 -0.91 5.19
N THR A 63 2.81 -1.20 6.16
CA THR A 63 3.42 -2.53 6.30
C THR A 63 2.38 -3.64 6.47
N ARG A 64 1.19 -3.32 7.00
CA ARG A 64 0.08 -4.28 7.16
C ARG A 64 -0.40 -4.85 5.83
N LEU A 65 -0.15 -4.16 4.72
CA LEU A 65 -0.52 -4.61 3.38
C LEU A 65 0.61 -5.38 2.67
N ASN A 66 1.87 -5.27 3.14
CA ASN A 66 3.02 -5.94 2.53
C ASN A 66 2.87 -7.48 2.42
N PRO A 67 2.32 -8.20 3.41
CA PRO A 67 2.12 -9.66 3.30
C PRO A 67 1.19 -10.06 2.14
N PHE A 68 0.32 -9.14 1.72
CA PHE A 68 -0.60 -9.37 0.60
C PHE A 68 0.01 -8.99 -0.74
N ALA A 69 1.28 -8.57 -0.82
CA ALA A 69 1.93 -8.20 -2.09
C ALA A 69 2.18 -9.40 -3.02
N VAL A 70 2.16 -10.62 -2.48
CA VAL A 70 2.42 -11.86 -3.21
C VAL A 70 1.16 -12.71 -3.18
N THR A 71 0.59 -12.99 -4.35
CA THR A 71 -0.68 -13.72 -4.50
C THR A 71 -0.64 -15.16 -3.97
N PHE A 72 0.54 -15.75 -3.72
CA PHE A 72 0.75 -17.21 -3.59
C PHE A 72 1.47 -17.70 -2.33
N ARG A 73 1.51 -16.95 -1.22
CA ARG A 73 1.95 -17.54 0.06
C ARG A 73 0.76 -18.25 0.74
N TYR A 74 0.60 -19.52 0.41
CA TYR A 74 -0.31 -20.46 1.08
C TYR A 74 0.21 -20.97 2.43
N ASP A 75 1.40 -20.57 2.83
CA ASP A 75 2.03 -21.04 4.07
C ASP A 75 1.72 -20.06 5.23
N ASP A 76 0.89 -20.54 6.17
CA ASP A 76 0.79 -20.24 7.62
C ASP A 76 1.31 -18.91 8.16
N THR A 77 1.23 -17.84 7.38
CA THR A 77 1.56 -16.50 7.85
C THR A 77 0.27 -15.91 8.39
N ASP A 78 0.26 -15.64 9.70
CA ASP A 78 -0.83 -14.92 10.37
C ASP A 78 -1.29 -13.77 9.50
N ILE A 79 -2.55 -13.81 9.05
CA ILE A 79 -3.14 -12.70 8.32
C ILE A 79 -3.06 -11.51 9.26
N PRO A 80 -2.41 -10.41 8.89
CA PRO A 80 -2.45 -9.19 9.69
C PRO A 80 -3.91 -8.87 9.97
N LEU A 81 -4.27 -8.66 11.23
CA LEU A 81 -5.64 -8.33 11.61
C LEU A 81 -5.94 -6.91 11.09
N ILE A 82 -6.41 -6.84 9.85
CA ILE A 82 -6.89 -5.63 9.20
C ILE A 82 -8.31 -5.85 8.76
N ARG A 83 -9.15 -4.84 8.98
CA ARG A 83 -10.56 -4.90 8.64
C ARG A 83 -10.79 -4.30 7.26
N ASP A 84 -11.75 -4.82 6.52
CA ASP A 84 -12.11 -4.38 5.16
C ASP A 84 -12.37 -2.87 5.07
N ASP A 85 -13.05 -2.30 6.08
CA ASP A 85 -13.36 -0.87 6.16
C ASP A 85 -12.10 -0.01 6.30
N VAL A 86 -11.10 -0.49 7.03
CA VAL A 86 -9.80 0.16 7.16
C VAL A 86 -9.05 0.13 5.83
N VAL A 87 -9.00 -1.03 5.15
CA VAL A 87 -8.33 -1.15 3.84
C VAL A 87 -8.96 -0.21 2.81
N ALA A 88 -10.29 -0.17 2.74
CA ALA A 88 -11.02 0.71 1.82
C ALA A 88 -10.73 2.19 2.11
N THR A 89 -10.68 2.56 3.39
CA THR A 89 -10.36 3.92 3.83
C THR A 89 -8.93 4.30 3.45
N MET A 90 -7.95 3.43 3.71
CA MET A 90 -6.55 3.66 3.32
C MET A 90 -6.42 3.93 1.81
N VAL A 91 -7.01 3.08 0.97
CA VAL A 91 -6.94 3.25 -0.50
C VAL A 91 -7.59 4.57 -0.93
N LYS A 92 -8.76 4.91 -0.38
CA LYS A 92 -9.47 6.15 -0.71
C LYS A 92 -8.65 7.38 -0.34
N THR A 93 -8.10 7.41 0.88
CA THR A 93 -7.31 8.53 1.40
C THR A 93 -6.02 8.70 0.60
N MET A 94 -5.29 7.61 0.37
CA MET A 94 -4.06 7.63 -0.44
C MET A 94 -4.32 8.09 -1.88
N ARG A 95 -5.43 7.65 -2.50
CA ARG A 95 -5.80 8.07 -3.85
C ARG A 95 -6.11 9.56 -3.91
N HIS A 96 -6.86 10.07 -2.95
CA HIS A 96 -7.21 11.49 -2.90
C HIS A 96 -5.95 12.35 -2.77
N TRP A 97 -5.11 12.04 -1.78
CA TRP A 97 -3.84 12.73 -1.54
C TRP A 97 -2.91 12.71 -2.76
N ALA A 98 -2.68 11.52 -3.34
CA ALA A 98 -1.79 11.41 -4.50
C ALA A 98 -2.33 12.24 -5.68
N GLY A 99 -3.65 12.27 -5.87
CA GLY A 99 -4.31 13.14 -6.84
C GLY A 99 -3.96 14.60 -6.62
N GLU A 100 -4.12 15.11 -5.40
CA GLU A 100 -3.79 16.51 -5.07
C GLU A 100 -2.31 16.86 -5.25
N VAL A 101 -1.41 15.91 -5.02
CA VAL A 101 0.03 16.13 -5.19
C VAL A 101 0.43 16.17 -6.67
N VAL A 102 -0.11 15.27 -7.50
CA VAL A 102 0.29 15.16 -8.92
C VAL A 102 -0.47 16.10 -9.88
N THR A 103 -1.50 16.81 -9.39
CA THR A 103 -2.25 17.80 -10.21
C THR A 103 -1.83 19.25 -9.96
N LYS A 104 -0.84 19.50 -9.09
CA LYS A 104 -0.27 20.84 -8.89
C LYS A 104 0.79 21.13 -9.95
#